data_AF-U2R687-F1
#
_entry.id   AF-U2R687-F1
#
_cell.length_a   1.000
_cell.length_b   1.000
_cell.length_c   1.000
_cell.angle_alpha   90.00
_cell.angle_beta   90.00
_cell.angle_gamma   90.00
#
_symmetry.space_group_name_H-M   'P 1'
#
loop_
_entity.id
_entity.type
_entity.pdbx_description
1 polymer ?
#
loop_
_entity_poly.entity_id
_entity_poly.type
_entity_poly.pdbx_seq_one_letter_code
_entity_poly.pdbx_strand_id
1 'polypeptide(L)'
;LPAGTLRRGASGMLRAFLERGAVDEHGLLSVGLFGEWPAMAQSYSGAGSPYWAAKGFLGLALPADHEVWTAVEEPLPVERADVRRVIRAAGWIVSGTVADGVVRVVNHGTDHGLSGDRTADSPLYARLGYSSATLPPLVGPTVEAPVDNTVGAVDDAGRSTNRSGFARGVIGDDGTAAFATSSGRTQWVEQDEDAGPDHGSGRQGRITDGPRLLVGSLVRGPWEVRVVRRLADEGAAAPVRLRVSGWPV
;
A
#
# COMPACT_ATOMS: atom_id res chain seq x y z
N LEU A 1 -0.27 -14.47 -20.07
CA LEU A 1 -0.06 -15.51 -19.03
C LEU A 1 -0.71 -16.78 -19.56
N PRO A 2 -0.15 -17.98 -19.32
CA PRO A 2 -0.82 -19.25 -19.64
C PRO A 2 -2.20 -19.30 -18.96
N ALA A 3 -3.17 -19.94 -19.62
CA ALA A 3 -4.54 -20.04 -19.13
C ALA A 3 -4.62 -20.67 -17.72
N GLY A 4 -3.84 -21.71 -17.46
CA GLY A 4 -3.75 -22.37 -16.15
C GLY A 4 -3.25 -21.46 -15.03
N THR A 5 -2.28 -20.57 -15.31
CA THR A 5 -1.78 -19.59 -14.32
C THR A 5 -2.83 -18.51 -14.05
N LEU A 6 -3.53 -18.04 -15.10
CA LEU A 6 -4.61 -17.06 -14.95
C LEU A 6 -5.74 -17.62 -14.09
N ARG A 7 -6.15 -18.88 -14.36
CA ARG A 7 -7.13 -19.62 -13.57
C ARG A 7 -6.71 -19.73 -12.11
N ARG A 8 -5.49 -20.23 -11.84
CA ARG A 8 -4.94 -20.37 -10.47
C ARG A 8 -4.98 -19.06 -9.69
N GLY A 9 -4.68 -17.93 -10.34
CA GLY A 9 -4.72 -16.61 -9.72
C GLY A 9 -6.14 -16.16 -9.39
N ALA A 10 -7.08 -16.30 -10.33
CA ALA A 10 -8.47 -15.91 -10.14
C ALA A 10 -9.18 -16.79 -9.09
N SER A 11 -9.10 -18.12 -9.23
CA SER A 11 -9.70 -19.08 -8.27
C SER A 11 -9.05 -18.97 -6.90
N GLY A 12 -7.73 -18.78 -6.86
CA GLY A 12 -6.97 -18.60 -5.64
C GLY A 12 -7.41 -17.39 -4.81
N MET A 13 -7.64 -16.25 -5.48
CA MET A 13 -8.15 -15.06 -4.82
C MET A 13 -9.54 -15.30 -4.23
N LEU A 14 -10.47 -15.86 -5.02
CA LEU A 14 -11.82 -16.15 -4.55
C LEU A 14 -11.80 -17.10 -3.35
N ARG A 15 -11.05 -18.20 -3.45
CA ARG A 15 -10.90 -19.19 -2.40
C ARG A 15 -10.33 -18.58 -1.12
N ALA A 16 -9.32 -17.71 -1.23
CA ALA A 16 -8.71 -17.07 -0.06
C ALA A 16 -9.69 -16.23 0.77
N PHE A 17 -10.67 -15.59 0.13
CA PHE A 17 -11.72 -14.86 0.85
C PHE A 17 -12.80 -15.79 1.39
N LEU A 18 -13.31 -16.71 0.56
CA LEU A 18 -14.40 -17.61 0.96
C LEU A 18 -13.99 -18.53 2.13
N GLU A 19 -12.79 -19.12 2.09
CA GLU A 19 -12.30 -20.01 3.14
C GLU A 19 -11.98 -19.29 4.45
N ARG A 20 -11.89 -17.95 4.44
CA ARG A 20 -11.54 -17.14 5.62
C ARG A 20 -12.72 -16.37 6.21
N GLY A 21 -13.95 -16.68 5.76
CA GLY A 21 -15.18 -16.14 6.37
C GLY A 21 -15.73 -14.87 5.73
N ALA A 22 -15.42 -14.60 4.46
CA ALA A 22 -15.86 -13.37 3.81
C ALA A 22 -17.38 -13.32 3.59
N VAL A 23 -18.03 -14.49 3.62
CA VAL A 23 -19.47 -14.65 3.55
C VAL A 23 -19.99 -14.98 4.95
N ASP A 24 -20.95 -14.19 5.42
CA ASP A 24 -21.55 -14.36 6.74
C ASP A 24 -22.55 -15.53 6.80
N GLU A 25 -23.16 -15.74 7.98
CA GLU A 25 -24.16 -16.79 8.21
C GLU A 25 -25.46 -16.64 7.39
N HIS A 26 -25.69 -15.46 6.80
CA HIS A 26 -26.82 -15.18 5.91
C HIS A 26 -26.47 -15.36 4.43
N GLY A 27 -25.22 -15.75 4.11
CA GLY A 27 -24.77 -15.90 2.73
C GLY A 27 -24.39 -14.56 2.08
N LEU A 28 -24.13 -13.51 2.86
CA LEU A 28 -23.88 -12.15 2.39
C LEU A 28 -22.41 -11.74 2.58
N LEU A 29 -21.92 -10.87 1.69
CA LEU A 29 -20.63 -10.21 1.87
C LEU A 29 -20.77 -9.04 2.85
N SER A 30 -19.88 -8.96 3.84
CA SER A 30 -19.84 -7.90 4.83
C SER A 30 -18.66 -6.94 4.61
N VAL A 31 -18.70 -5.77 5.25
CA VAL A 31 -17.58 -4.81 5.21
C VAL A 31 -16.45 -5.34 6.08
N GLY A 32 -15.29 -5.58 5.46
CA GLY A 32 -14.06 -6.01 6.12
C GLY A 32 -13.09 -6.63 5.13
N LEU A 33 -12.01 -7.25 5.63
CA LEU A 33 -11.00 -7.90 4.78
C LEU A 33 -11.37 -9.36 4.48
N PHE A 34 -11.26 -10.25 5.47
CA PHE A 34 -11.64 -11.65 5.33
C PHE A 34 -12.96 -12.00 6.02
N GLY A 35 -13.46 -11.12 6.88
CA GLY A 35 -14.71 -11.25 7.60
C GLY A 35 -15.12 -9.86 8.09
N GLU A 36 -16.23 -9.79 8.83
CA GLU A 36 -16.80 -8.51 9.23
C GLU A 36 -15.83 -7.69 10.10
N TRP A 37 -15.53 -6.48 9.64
CA TRP A 37 -14.78 -5.47 10.38
C TRP A 37 -15.30 -4.07 9.98
N PRO A 38 -16.41 -3.60 10.59
CA PRO A 38 -17.08 -2.38 10.15
C PRO A 38 -16.21 -1.13 10.30
N ALA A 39 -15.24 -1.14 11.21
CA ALA A 39 -14.35 -0.01 11.44
C ALA A 39 -13.36 0.24 10.28
N MET A 40 -13.21 -0.70 9.34
CA MET A 40 -12.49 -0.48 8.07
C MET A 40 -13.29 0.41 7.09
N ALA A 41 -14.58 0.61 7.32
CA ALA A 41 -15.43 1.42 6.46
C ALA A 41 -14.88 2.84 6.29
N GLN A 42 -14.83 3.29 5.05
CA GLN A 42 -14.59 4.70 4.72
C GLN A 42 -15.93 5.44 4.66
N SER A 43 -15.94 6.77 4.73
CA SER A 43 -17.19 7.57 4.79
C SER A 43 -18.15 7.31 3.62
N TYR A 44 -17.63 6.92 2.46
CA TYR A 44 -18.40 6.56 1.26
C TYR A 44 -18.81 5.08 1.20
N SER A 45 -18.47 4.28 2.21
CA SER A 45 -18.81 2.86 2.25
C SER A 45 -20.27 2.68 2.66
N GLY A 46 -21.04 1.97 1.84
CA GLY A 46 -22.38 1.47 2.18
C GLY A 46 -22.47 -0.06 2.09
N ALA A 47 -23.66 -0.60 2.39
CA ALA A 47 -23.93 -2.04 2.37
C ALA A 47 -23.64 -2.71 1.00
N GLY A 48 -23.70 -1.96 -0.10
CA GLY A 48 -23.35 -2.45 -1.43
C GLY A 48 -21.84 -2.52 -1.73
N SER A 49 -20.99 -1.90 -0.91
CA SER A 49 -19.55 -1.77 -1.21
C SER A 49 -18.83 -3.12 -1.35
N PRO A 50 -19.08 -4.12 -0.48
CA PRO A 50 -18.47 -5.45 -0.64
C PRO A 50 -18.84 -6.13 -1.96
N TYR A 51 -20.01 -5.81 -2.54
CA TYR A 51 -20.50 -6.42 -3.78
C TYR A 51 -19.84 -5.88 -5.05
N TRP A 52 -18.93 -4.90 -4.95
CA TRP A 52 -17.97 -4.64 -6.04
C TRP A 52 -17.11 -5.87 -6.38
N ALA A 53 -17.04 -6.87 -5.49
CA ALA A 53 -16.55 -8.21 -5.77
C ALA A 53 -17.20 -8.86 -7.00
N ALA A 54 -18.37 -8.39 -7.44
CA ALA A 54 -19.03 -8.82 -8.68
C ALA A 54 -18.11 -8.76 -9.92
N LYS A 55 -17.11 -7.86 -9.94
CA LYS A 55 -16.08 -7.79 -10.98
C LYS A 55 -15.33 -9.10 -11.17
N GLY A 56 -15.15 -9.89 -10.12
CA GLY A 56 -14.51 -11.22 -10.19
C GLY A 56 -15.29 -12.20 -11.06
N PHE A 57 -16.61 -12.01 -11.20
CA PHE A 57 -17.47 -12.87 -12.03
C PHE A 57 -17.51 -12.45 -13.50
N LEU A 58 -16.84 -11.37 -13.92
CA LEU A 58 -16.79 -10.95 -15.33
C LEU A 58 -16.23 -12.04 -16.24
N GLY A 59 -15.38 -12.93 -15.70
CA GLY A 59 -14.89 -14.10 -16.42
C GLY A 59 -16.02 -14.98 -16.97
N LEU A 60 -17.16 -15.11 -16.26
CA LEU A 60 -18.30 -15.96 -16.64
C LEU A 60 -18.95 -15.57 -17.97
N ALA A 61 -18.61 -14.41 -18.55
CA ALA A 61 -19.00 -14.05 -19.90
C ALA A 61 -18.29 -14.89 -20.99
N LEU A 62 -17.19 -15.56 -20.64
CA LEU A 62 -16.47 -16.45 -21.55
C LEU A 62 -17.26 -17.75 -21.78
N PRO A 63 -17.18 -18.35 -22.99
CA PRO A 63 -17.78 -19.65 -23.28
C PRO A 63 -17.37 -20.73 -22.27
N ALA A 64 -18.25 -21.70 -22.00
CA ALA A 64 -18.00 -22.76 -21.02
C ALA A 64 -16.78 -23.64 -21.37
N ASP A 65 -16.46 -23.75 -22.66
CA ASP A 65 -15.32 -24.50 -23.21
C ASP A 65 -14.04 -23.64 -23.37
N HIS A 66 -14.08 -22.36 -22.99
CA HIS A 66 -12.92 -21.48 -23.07
C HIS A 66 -11.73 -22.03 -22.25
N GLU A 67 -10.52 -21.89 -22.79
CA GLU A 67 -9.29 -22.49 -22.25
C GLU A 67 -9.03 -22.13 -20.78
N VAL A 68 -9.41 -20.93 -20.34
CA VAL A 68 -9.27 -20.50 -18.92
C VAL A 68 -10.06 -21.39 -17.94
N TRP A 69 -11.11 -22.07 -18.39
CA TRP A 69 -11.93 -22.98 -17.58
C TRP A 69 -11.48 -24.43 -17.66
N THR A 70 -10.88 -24.82 -18.78
CA THR A 70 -10.53 -26.22 -19.07
C THR A 70 -9.06 -26.51 -18.81
N ALA A 71 -8.18 -25.50 -18.87
CA ALA A 71 -6.76 -25.65 -18.54
C ALA A 71 -6.56 -26.08 -17.07
N VAL A 72 -5.61 -26.98 -16.86
CA VAL A 72 -5.15 -27.37 -15.52
C VAL A 72 -4.51 -26.16 -14.85
N GLU A 73 -4.85 -25.93 -13.58
CA GLU A 73 -4.24 -24.85 -12.82
C GLU A 73 -2.73 -25.04 -12.72
N GLU A 74 -2.00 -23.95 -12.95
CA GLU A 74 -0.55 -23.92 -12.90
C GLU A 74 -0.06 -23.03 -11.76
N PRO A 75 1.05 -23.36 -11.08
CA PRO A 75 1.53 -22.58 -9.96
C PRO A 75 1.79 -21.11 -10.32
N LEU A 76 1.42 -20.21 -9.41
CA LEU A 76 1.73 -18.78 -9.49
C LEU A 76 3.25 -18.54 -9.49
N PRO A 77 3.73 -17.39 -10.01
CA PRO A 77 5.16 -17.10 -10.02
C PRO A 77 5.85 -17.28 -8.66
N VAL A 78 5.24 -16.78 -7.58
CA VAL A 78 5.77 -16.86 -6.20
C VAL A 78 5.75 -18.28 -5.62
N GLU A 79 4.98 -19.20 -6.21
CA GLU A 79 4.93 -20.60 -5.79
C GLU A 79 6.07 -21.43 -6.43
N ARG A 80 6.76 -20.88 -7.44
CA ARG A 80 7.84 -21.56 -8.17
C ARG A 80 9.23 -21.07 -7.75
N ALA A 81 9.37 -19.76 -7.57
CA ALA A 81 10.64 -19.10 -7.27
C ALA A 81 10.40 -17.72 -6.66
N ASP A 82 11.43 -17.14 -6.06
CA ASP A 82 11.40 -15.75 -5.64
C ASP A 82 11.16 -14.84 -6.86
N VAL A 83 10.28 -13.85 -6.69
CA VAL A 83 9.87 -12.92 -7.73
C VAL A 83 10.29 -11.52 -7.34
N ARG A 84 10.91 -10.79 -8.27
CA ARG A 84 11.14 -9.35 -8.15
C ARG A 84 10.67 -8.67 -9.42
N ARG A 85 9.86 -7.62 -9.30
CA ARG A 85 9.32 -6.88 -10.45
C ARG A 85 9.22 -5.39 -10.16
N VAL A 86 9.73 -4.59 -11.08
CA VAL A 86 9.54 -3.13 -11.08
C VAL A 86 8.32 -2.78 -11.92
N ILE A 87 7.34 -2.11 -11.32
CA ILE A 87 6.17 -1.54 -12.01
C ILE A 87 6.40 -0.03 -12.14
N ARG A 88 7.12 0.37 -13.19
CA ARG A 88 7.57 1.76 -13.39
C ARG A 88 6.43 2.77 -13.38
N ALA A 89 5.31 2.44 -14.03
CA ALA A 89 4.15 3.32 -14.12
C ALA A 89 3.59 3.71 -12.74
N ALA A 90 3.51 2.74 -11.82
CA ALA A 90 3.06 2.94 -10.44
C ALA A 90 4.18 3.42 -9.50
N GLY A 91 5.45 3.34 -9.91
CA GLY A 91 6.60 3.56 -9.02
C GLY A 91 6.69 2.52 -7.91
N TRP A 92 6.35 1.26 -8.21
CA TRP A 92 6.36 0.16 -7.25
C TRP A 92 7.45 -0.86 -7.54
N ILE A 93 7.98 -1.45 -6.48
CA ILE A 93 8.74 -2.71 -6.52
C ILE A 93 7.89 -3.79 -5.88
N VAL A 94 7.66 -4.89 -6.57
CA VAL A 94 7.02 -6.10 -6.04
C VAL A 94 8.11 -7.13 -5.72
N SER A 95 8.12 -7.67 -4.51
CA SER A 95 8.99 -8.76 -4.10
C SER A 95 8.17 -9.88 -3.47
N GLY A 96 8.24 -11.08 -4.04
CA GLY A 96 7.60 -12.28 -3.51
C GLY A 96 8.66 -13.32 -3.18
N THR A 97 8.53 -13.99 -2.05
CA THR A 97 9.50 -14.98 -1.58
C THR A 97 8.85 -16.33 -1.33
N VAL A 98 9.45 -17.40 -1.86
CA VAL A 98 8.91 -18.76 -1.71
C VAL A 98 8.96 -19.20 -0.24
N ALA A 99 10.05 -18.84 0.45
CA ALA A 99 10.32 -19.30 1.81
C ALA A 99 9.26 -18.89 2.84
N ASP A 100 8.57 -17.77 2.63
CA ASP A 100 7.50 -17.28 3.50
C ASP A 100 6.13 -17.16 2.79
N GLY A 101 6.08 -17.31 1.48
CA GLY A 101 4.86 -17.15 0.67
C GLY A 101 4.32 -15.71 0.65
N VAL A 102 5.07 -14.72 1.12
CA VAL A 102 4.60 -13.33 1.25
C VAL A 102 4.99 -12.53 0.02
N VAL A 103 4.01 -11.82 -0.54
CA VAL A 103 4.22 -10.81 -1.58
C VAL A 103 4.21 -9.43 -0.94
N ARG A 104 5.23 -8.63 -1.24
CA ARG A 104 5.46 -7.29 -0.71
C ARG A 104 5.50 -6.28 -1.85
N VAL A 105 4.98 -5.10 -1.60
CA VAL A 105 5.07 -3.94 -2.49
C VAL A 105 5.82 -2.86 -1.74
N VAL A 106 6.88 -2.32 -2.35
CA VAL A 106 7.54 -1.08 -1.91
C VAL A 106 7.09 0.05 -2.82
N ASN A 107 6.54 1.10 -2.24
CA ASN A 107 5.84 2.19 -2.93
C ASN A 107 6.64 3.50 -2.86
N HIS A 108 7.02 4.00 -4.04
CA HIS A 108 7.66 5.31 -4.22
C HIS A 108 6.95 6.16 -5.28
N GLY A 109 5.72 5.81 -5.67
CA GLY A 109 5.05 6.46 -6.81
C GLY A 109 3.59 6.80 -6.62
N THR A 110 2.93 6.33 -5.56
CA THR A 110 1.51 6.60 -5.32
C THR A 110 1.27 7.03 -3.87
N ASP A 111 0.39 8.01 -3.67
CA ASP A 111 -0.08 8.46 -2.34
C ASP A 111 -1.54 8.97 -2.37
N HIS A 112 -2.22 8.80 -3.51
CA HIS A 112 -3.56 9.37 -3.77
C HIS A 112 -3.59 10.91 -3.71
N GLY A 113 -2.46 11.54 -4.00
CA GLY A 113 -2.30 12.97 -4.26
C GLY A 113 -1.49 13.24 -5.54
N LEU A 114 -1.18 14.51 -5.74
CA LEU A 114 -0.29 15.02 -6.77
C LEU A 114 1.01 15.52 -6.14
N SER A 115 2.11 15.46 -6.90
CA SER A 115 3.40 16.00 -6.45
C SER A 115 3.25 17.49 -6.07
N GLY A 116 3.63 17.83 -4.83
CA GLY A 116 3.49 19.17 -4.27
C GLY A 116 2.25 19.36 -3.39
N ASP A 117 1.31 18.42 -3.38
CA ASP A 117 0.18 18.44 -2.46
C ASP A 117 0.66 18.48 -1.00
N ARG A 118 -0.11 19.18 -0.17
CA ARG A 118 0.21 19.37 1.24
C ARG A 118 -0.93 18.79 2.08
N THR A 119 -0.94 17.47 2.24
CA THR A 119 -2.01 16.73 2.93
C THR A 119 -1.45 15.67 3.89
N ALA A 120 -2.31 15.11 4.72
CA ALA A 120 -1.98 13.94 5.52
C ALA A 120 -1.79 12.69 4.63
N ASP A 121 -1.09 11.68 5.14
CA ASP A 121 -0.97 10.39 4.48
C ASP A 121 -2.31 9.65 4.51
N SER A 122 -2.82 9.23 3.35
CA SER A 122 -3.90 8.24 3.33
C SER A 122 -3.31 6.85 3.61
N PRO A 123 -3.72 6.14 4.67
CA PRO A 123 -3.12 4.85 5.03
C PRO A 123 -3.18 3.82 3.90
N LEU A 124 -4.24 3.86 3.09
CA LEU A 124 -4.45 2.93 1.98
C LEU A 124 -3.52 3.18 0.78
N TYR A 125 -2.93 4.37 0.67
CA TYR A 125 -2.20 4.77 -0.55
C TYR A 125 -0.79 5.30 -0.32
N ALA A 126 -0.49 5.89 0.84
CA ALA A 126 0.74 6.66 1.07
C ALA A 126 1.83 5.89 1.85
N ARG A 127 1.60 4.63 2.22
CA ARG A 127 2.61 3.82 2.93
C ARG A 127 3.73 3.42 1.97
N LEU A 128 4.95 3.32 2.50
CA LEU A 128 6.13 2.84 1.76
C LEU A 128 6.05 1.34 1.46
N GLY A 129 5.23 0.58 2.18
CA GLY A 129 5.20 -0.88 2.14
C GLY A 129 3.80 -1.44 2.31
N TYR A 130 3.42 -2.39 1.45
CA TYR A 130 2.21 -3.23 1.57
C TYR A 130 2.59 -4.70 1.44
N SER A 131 1.83 -5.61 2.07
CA SER A 131 2.06 -7.04 1.90
C SER A 131 0.78 -7.85 1.89
N SER A 132 0.87 -9.09 1.43
CA SER A 132 -0.20 -10.08 1.53
C SER A 132 -0.43 -10.60 2.97
N ALA A 133 0.37 -10.16 3.94
CA ALA A 133 0.33 -10.64 5.32
C ALA A 133 -0.10 -9.58 6.34
N THR A 134 0.03 -8.29 6.01
CA THR A 134 -0.22 -7.17 6.93
C THR A 134 -1.05 -6.08 6.27
N LEU A 135 -1.84 -5.37 7.07
CA LEU A 135 -2.60 -4.20 6.64
C LEU A 135 -2.11 -2.96 7.42
N PRO A 136 -2.05 -1.76 6.80
CA PRO A 136 -1.82 -0.54 7.56
C PRO A 136 -2.93 -0.33 8.61
N PRO A 137 -2.64 0.34 9.74
CA PRO A 137 -3.67 0.80 10.67
C PRO A 137 -4.69 1.68 9.95
N LEU A 138 -5.96 1.27 10.01
CA LEU A 138 -7.07 2.00 9.39
C LEU A 138 -7.93 2.77 10.40
N VAL A 139 -7.65 2.60 11.69
CA VAL A 139 -8.41 3.20 12.79
C VAL A 139 -7.48 3.73 13.87
N GLY A 140 -7.97 4.67 14.66
CA GLY A 140 -7.25 5.23 15.80
C GLY A 140 -6.20 6.28 15.42
N PRO A 141 -5.36 6.70 16.38
CA PRO A 141 -4.50 7.87 16.25
C PRO A 141 -3.39 7.71 15.20
N THR A 142 -3.08 6.47 14.81
CA THR A 142 -2.04 6.16 13.81
C THR A 142 -2.47 6.45 12.37
N VAL A 143 -3.76 6.73 12.15
CA VAL A 143 -4.27 7.24 10.87
C VAL A 143 -3.74 8.65 10.61
N GLU A 144 -3.74 9.51 11.64
CA GLU A 144 -3.31 10.92 11.53
C GLU A 144 -1.80 11.09 11.73
N ALA A 145 -1.22 10.25 12.60
CA ALA A 145 0.22 10.22 12.87
C ALA A 145 0.78 8.84 12.46
N PRO A 146 1.22 8.67 11.20
CA PRO A 146 1.63 7.36 10.69
C PRO A 146 2.81 6.79 11.48
N VAL A 147 2.74 5.49 11.78
CA VAL A 147 3.77 4.77 12.54
C VAL A 147 4.26 3.51 11.85
N ASP A 148 3.56 3.01 10.83
CA ASP A 148 3.91 1.83 10.05
C ASP A 148 4.37 2.23 8.65
N ASN A 149 5.34 1.50 8.09
CA ASN A 149 5.85 1.69 6.73
C ASN A 149 5.98 3.18 6.32
N THR A 150 6.55 4.01 7.18
CA THR A 150 6.70 5.44 6.95
C THR A 150 8.11 5.91 7.27
N VAL A 151 8.46 7.06 6.70
CA VAL A 151 9.67 7.81 6.99
C VAL A 151 9.28 9.27 7.16
N GLY A 152 9.59 9.83 8.32
CA GLY A 152 9.23 11.20 8.66
C GLY A 152 10.06 11.79 9.80
N ALA A 153 9.97 13.10 9.96
CA ALA A 153 10.47 13.80 11.13
C ALA A 153 9.52 13.60 12.32
N VAL A 154 10.07 13.63 13.53
CA VAL A 154 9.32 13.44 14.77
C VAL A 154 9.44 14.69 15.64
N ASP A 155 8.30 15.23 16.07
CA ASP A 155 8.25 16.37 16.99
C ASP A 155 8.46 15.94 18.46
N ASP A 156 8.42 16.91 19.38
CA ASP A 156 8.62 16.65 20.81
C ASP A 156 7.50 15.84 21.47
N ALA A 157 6.32 15.82 20.86
CA ALA A 157 5.19 14.98 21.25
C ALA A 157 5.23 13.57 20.63
N GLY A 158 6.21 13.26 19.78
CA GLY A 158 6.34 11.94 19.14
C GLY A 158 5.54 11.76 17.84
N ARG A 159 4.88 12.81 17.34
CA ARG A 159 4.10 12.78 16.09
C ARG A 159 5.02 12.77 14.88
N SER A 160 4.77 11.84 13.96
CA SER A 160 5.50 11.79 12.68
C SER A 160 4.91 12.78 11.69
N THR A 161 5.76 13.38 10.87
CA THR A 161 5.31 14.04 9.65
C THR A 161 4.73 13.03 8.65
N ASN A 162 3.77 13.51 7.87
CA ASN A 162 3.25 12.92 6.64
C ASN A 162 4.16 13.26 5.45
N ARG A 163 4.04 12.48 4.37
CA ARG A 163 4.88 12.58 3.17
C ARG A 163 4.09 12.75 1.87
N SER A 164 2.76 12.65 1.90
CA SER A 164 1.89 12.89 0.74
C SER A 164 2.30 14.16 -0.02
N GLY A 165 2.20 14.08 -1.34
CA GLY A 165 2.69 15.09 -2.27
C GLY A 165 4.16 14.91 -2.66
N PHE A 166 4.74 13.73 -2.45
CA PHE A 166 6.12 13.46 -2.84
C PHE A 166 6.28 13.34 -4.36
N ALA A 167 7.46 13.68 -4.86
CA ALA A 167 7.86 13.42 -6.23
C ALA A 167 8.53 12.04 -6.35
N ARG A 168 8.15 11.29 -7.39
CA ARG A 168 8.82 10.03 -7.77
C ARG A 168 10.23 10.33 -8.28
N GLY A 169 11.21 9.59 -7.79
CA GLY A 169 12.60 9.62 -8.25
C GLY A 169 12.92 8.48 -9.21
N VAL A 170 14.18 8.02 -9.18
CA VAL A 170 14.63 6.89 -10.00
C VAL A 170 13.99 5.58 -9.51
N ILE A 171 13.68 4.68 -10.44
CA ILE A 171 13.23 3.33 -10.15
C ILE A 171 13.80 2.34 -11.19
N GLY A 172 14.31 1.20 -10.72
CA GLY A 172 14.97 0.22 -11.57
C GLY A 172 15.30 -1.09 -10.87
N ASP A 173 15.97 -1.96 -11.60
CA ASP A 173 16.50 -3.25 -11.14
C ASP A 173 17.84 -3.45 -11.85
N ASP A 174 18.91 -3.66 -11.09
CA ASP A 174 20.26 -3.84 -11.63
C ASP A 174 20.66 -5.33 -11.79
N GLY A 175 19.71 -6.23 -11.58
CA GLY A 175 19.92 -7.68 -11.56
C GLY A 175 20.26 -8.21 -10.16
N THR A 176 20.90 -7.41 -9.31
CA THR A 176 21.20 -7.78 -7.91
C THR A 176 20.05 -7.40 -6.98
N ALA A 177 19.58 -6.16 -7.09
CA ALA A 177 18.47 -5.61 -6.30
C ALA A 177 17.60 -4.66 -7.14
N ALA A 178 16.32 -4.58 -6.79
CA ALA A 178 15.47 -3.51 -7.28
C ALA A 178 15.66 -2.27 -6.40
N PHE A 179 15.58 -1.09 -6.99
CA PHE A 179 15.75 0.17 -6.29
C PHE A 179 14.71 1.19 -6.70
N ALA A 180 14.29 2.01 -5.75
CA ALA A 180 13.33 3.08 -5.98
C ALA A 180 13.64 4.26 -5.05
N THR A 181 13.33 5.47 -5.48
CA THR A 181 13.47 6.67 -4.66
C THR A 181 12.26 7.57 -4.82
N SER A 182 11.96 8.34 -3.78
CA SER A 182 11.01 9.45 -3.82
C SER A 182 11.46 10.54 -2.86
N SER A 183 11.07 11.78 -3.14
CA SER A 183 11.46 12.91 -2.32
C SER A 183 10.37 13.97 -2.24
N GLY A 184 10.27 14.65 -1.11
CA GLY A 184 9.27 15.68 -0.91
C GLY A 184 9.53 16.47 0.36
N ARG A 185 8.77 17.56 0.55
CA ARG A 185 8.63 18.20 1.85
C ARG A 185 7.74 17.31 2.70
N THR A 186 8.18 16.96 3.91
CA THR A 186 7.28 16.33 4.87
C THR A 186 6.52 17.38 5.64
N GLN A 187 5.38 17.03 6.23
CA GLN A 187 4.57 17.96 7.02
C GLN A 187 3.88 17.32 8.21
N TRP A 188 3.80 18.05 9.32
CA TRP A 188 2.76 17.77 10.31
C TRP A 188 1.46 18.37 9.81
N VAL A 189 0.38 17.60 9.90
CA VAL A 189 -0.95 18.00 9.48
C VAL A 189 -1.86 17.81 10.68
N GLU A 190 -2.37 18.91 11.20
CA GLU A 190 -3.40 18.90 12.22
C GLU A 190 -4.73 18.99 11.49
N GLN A 191 -5.43 17.86 11.43
CA GLN A 191 -6.62 17.70 10.62
C GLN A 191 -7.75 18.59 11.16
N ASP A 192 -8.43 19.30 10.26
CA ASP A 192 -9.64 20.04 10.65
C ASP A 192 -10.78 19.03 10.91
N GLU A 193 -11.57 19.25 11.97
CA GLU A 193 -12.71 18.38 12.34
C GLU A 193 -13.76 18.28 11.21
N ASP A 194 -13.76 19.24 10.27
CA ASP A 194 -14.76 19.42 9.22
C ASP A 194 -14.11 19.49 7.81
N ALA A 195 -13.21 18.56 7.50
CA ALA A 195 -12.40 18.54 6.26
C ALA A 195 -13.18 18.21 4.96
N GLY A 196 -14.52 18.24 4.97
CA GLY A 196 -15.36 17.90 3.82
C GLY A 196 -15.45 16.39 3.53
N PRO A 197 -15.96 15.98 2.36
CA PRO A 197 -16.18 14.57 2.04
C PRO A 197 -14.85 13.80 1.92
N ASP A 198 -14.71 12.76 2.74
CA ASP A 198 -13.54 11.86 2.74
C ASP A 198 -13.67 10.83 1.61
N HIS A 199 -13.01 11.07 0.47
CA HIS A 199 -12.95 10.13 -0.65
C HIS A 199 -11.76 9.17 -0.59
N GLY A 200 -11.15 9.01 0.59
CA GLY A 200 -9.94 8.19 0.78
C GLY A 200 -8.64 8.89 0.40
N SER A 201 -8.70 10.15 -0.06
CA SER A 201 -7.53 11.02 -0.22
C SER A 201 -6.97 11.47 1.13
N GLY A 202 -5.72 11.95 1.14
CA GLY A 202 -5.13 12.57 2.31
C GLY A 202 -5.98 13.75 2.82
N ARG A 203 -6.24 13.77 4.13
CA ARG A 203 -7.02 14.85 4.76
C ARG A 203 -6.26 16.17 4.76
N GLN A 204 -7.02 17.25 4.60
CA GLN A 204 -6.52 18.62 4.73
C GLN A 204 -6.50 19.05 6.20
N GLY A 205 -5.80 20.13 6.48
CA GLY A 205 -5.75 20.71 7.82
C GLY A 205 -4.66 21.75 7.96
N ARG A 206 -4.40 22.19 9.18
CA ARG A 206 -3.31 23.12 9.48
C ARG A 206 -1.95 22.44 9.30
N ILE A 207 -1.10 23.08 8.49
CA ILE A 207 0.17 22.49 8.06
C ILE A 207 1.34 23.16 8.77
N THR A 208 2.24 22.33 9.32
CA THR A 208 3.56 22.77 9.76
C THR A 208 4.62 22.07 8.91
N ASP A 209 5.48 22.86 8.28
CA ASP A 209 6.53 22.37 7.40
C ASP A 209 7.55 21.52 8.17
N GLY A 210 7.72 20.28 7.73
CA GLY A 210 8.83 19.43 8.10
C GLY A 210 10.01 19.58 7.13
N PRO A 211 11.11 18.84 7.38
CA PRO A 211 12.26 18.84 6.48
C PRO A 211 11.91 18.24 5.12
N ARG A 212 12.67 18.60 4.10
CA ARG A 212 12.67 17.87 2.83
C ARG A 212 13.46 16.58 2.98
N LEU A 213 12.86 15.45 2.64
CA LEU A 213 13.48 14.13 2.71
C LEU A 213 13.55 13.50 1.32
N LEU A 214 14.67 12.85 1.03
CA LEU A 214 14.79 11.81 0.01
C LEU A 214 14.78 10.46 0.72
N VAL A 215 13.93 9.56 0.23
CA VAL A 215 13.83 8.18 0.71
C VAL A 215 14.12 7.27 -0.46
N GLY A 216 15.06 6.35 -0.28
CA GLY A 216 15.39 5.30 -1.22
C GLY A 216 15.25 3.92 -0.59
N SER A 217 14.81 2.96 -1.39
CA SER A 217 14.72 1.55 -0.99
C SER A 217 15.51 0.68 -1.96
N LEU A 218 16.24 -0.28 -1.41
CA LEU A 218 16.92 -1.36 -2.12
C LEU A 218 16.31 -2.70 -1.69
N VAL A 219 15.81 -3.48 -2.64
CA VAL A 219 15.00 -4.68 -2.37
C VAL A 219 15.63 -5.92 -3.00
N ARG A 220 15.88 -6.95 -2.18
CA ARG A 220 16.38 -8.25 -2.61
C ARG A 220 15.76 -9.38 -1.79
N GLY A 221 14.89 -10.18 -2.41
CA GLY A 221 14.14 -11.23 -1.73
C GLY A 221 13.27 -10.61 -0.61
N PRO A 222 13.35 -11.10 0.64
CA PRO A 222 12.53 -10.57 1.73
C PRO A 222 13.11 -9.28 2.33
N TRP A 223 14.32 -8.87 1.92
CA TRP A 223 15.06 -7.78 2.53
C TRP A 223 14.84 -6.46 1.81
N GLU A 224 14.62 -5.41 2.60
CA GLU A 224 14.62 -4.01 2.18
C GLU A 224 15.65 -3.23 3.00
N VAL A 225 16.55 -2.52 2.33
CA VAL A 225 17.40 -1.49 2.94
C VAL A 225 16.82 -0.13 2.59
N ARG A 226 16.43 0.65 3.60
CA ARG A 226 15.93 2.02 3.44
C ARG A 226 17.03 3.03 3.75
N VAL A 227 17.25 3.94 2.81
CA VAL A 227 18.18 5.06 2.92
C VAL A 227 17.37 6.34 2.99
N VAL A 228 17.62 7.14 4.02
CA VAL A 228 16.94 8.43 4.23
C VAL A 228 17.98 9.53 4.25
N ARG A 229 17.76 10.55 3.43
CA ARG A 229 18.61 11.74 3.37
C ARG A 229 17.75 12.98 3.56
N ARG A 230 18.09 13.80 4.56
CA ARG A 230 17.58 15.16 4.65
C ARG A 230 18.22 16.00 3.54
N LEU A 231 17.38 16.62 2.73
CA LEU A 231 17.81 17.54 1.68
C LEU A 231 18.02 18.94 2.27
N ALA A 232 18.90 19.72 1.65
CA ALA A 232 19.11 21.11 2.04
C ALA A 232 17.82 21.93 1.84
N ASP A 233 17.55 22.82 2.78
CA ASP A 233 16.37 23.69 2.80
C ASP A 233 16.75 24.97 3.56
N GLU A 234 16.17 26.11 3.19
CA GLU A 234 16.51 27.39 3.85
C GLU A 234 16.10 27.34 5.34
N GLY A 235 16.99 27.74 6.24
CA GLY A 235 16.75 27.67 7.69
C GLY A 235 16.93 26.29 8.33
N ALA A 236 17.29 25.25 7.57
CA ALA A 236 17.42 23.87 8.04
C ALA A 236 18.76 23.57 8.76
N ALA A 237 19.08 24.29 9.84
CA ALA A 237 20.33 24.08 10.60
C ALA A 237 20.20 23.05 11.73
N ALA A 238 19.03 22.97 12.39
CA ALA A 238 18.85 22.10 13.55
C ALA A 238 18.75 20.61 13.15
N PRO A 239 19.33 19.68 13.94
CA PRO A 239 19.06 18.25 13.83
C PRO A 239 17.58 17.95 13.99
N VAL A 240 17.10 16.91 13.32
CA VAL A 240 15.71 16.45 13.42
C VAL A 240 15.70 14.98 13.79
N ARG A 241 14.83 14.57 14.71
CA ARG A 241 14.60 13.16 15.02
C ARG A 241 13.83 12.52 13.87
N LEU A 242 14.32 11.39 13.36
CA LEU A 242 13.67 10.67 12.26
C LEU A 242 13.01 9.39 12.77
N ARG A 243 11.81 9.11 12.27
CA ARG A 243 11.17 7.80 12.34
C ARG A 243 11.38 7.09 11.01
N VAL A 244 11.83 5.85 11.08
CA VAL A 244 11.88 4.89 9.96
C VAL A 244 11.21 3.63 10.48
N SER A 245 10.00 3.34 10.02
CA SER A 245 9.20 2.25 10.57
C SER A 245 8.94 1.13 9.57
N GLY A 246 8.93 -0.11 10.05
CA GLY A 246 8.69 -1.31 9.26
C GLY A 246 7.22 -1.73 9.25
N TRP A 247 7.02 -3.04 9.16
CA TRP A 247 5.71 -3.68 9.14
C TRP A 247 4.99 -3.53 10.50
N PRO A 248 3.64 -3.39 10.50
CA PRO A 248 2.86 -3.47 11.72
C PRO A 248 2.75 -4.96 12.13
N VAL A 249 3.62 -5.38 13.06
CA VAL A 249 3.64 -6.72 13.67
C VAL A 249 3.60 -6.62 15.19
#